data_AF-A0AAP0B2M0-F1
#
_entry.id   AF-A0AAP0B2M0-F1
#
_cell.length_a   1.000
_cell.length_b   1.000
_cell.length_c   1.000
_cell.angle_alpha   90.00
_cell.angle_beta   90.00
_cell.angle_gamma   90.00
#
_symmetry.space_group_name_H-M   'P 1'
#
loop_
_entity.id
_entity.type
_entity.pdbx_description
1 polymer ?
#
loop_
_entity_poly.entity_id
_entity_poly.type
_entity_poly.pdbx_seq_one_letter_code
_entity_poly.pdbx_strand_id
1 'polypeptide(L)'
;MVDAHPPPPLKYIVVLLFLYVLLVILIHALNPEGYSGFETHLTVDTLYFHIVSVCTVGYGDIDSLFSLTKIMPCLFVFIGVGILNMLFSFISYTIDLQKSYAFDFNNGQIMIHAYVGCAFIVFIVLVASGVVGIQFFENLKFIDSLYLTIMLVITMGYEDFSFKAITGRIFASF
;
A
#
# COMPACT_ATOMS: atom_id res chain seq x y z
N MET A 1 -5.89 -23.91 -21.68
CA MET A 1 -7.02 -23.03 -21.30
C MET A 1 -6.78 -22.68 -19.84
N VAL A 2 -6.71 -21.40 -19.49
CA VAL A 2 -6.48 -20.97 -18.11
C VAL A 2 -7.80 -21.15 -17.37
N ASP A 3 -7.99 -22.29 -16.71
CA ASP A 3 -9.15 -22.58 -15.86
C ASP A 3 -9.01 -21.88 -14.50
N ALA A 4 -8.62 -20.60 -14.51
CA ALA A 4 -8.66 -19.76 -13.33
C ALA A 4 -10.08 -19.21 -13.18
N HIS A 5 -10.73 -19.53 -12.06
CA HIS A 5 -11.99 -18.89 -11.71
C HIS A 5 -11.79 -17.36 -11.78
N PRO A 6 -12.62 -16.63 -12.54
CA PRO A 6 -12.43 -15.19 -12.71
C PRO A 6 -12.50 -14.49 -11.34
N PRO A 7 -11.62 -13.51 -11.08
CA PRO A 7 -11.67 -12.76 -9.83
C PRO A 7 -13.00 -11.99 -9.73
N PRO A 8 -13.40 -11.57 -8.52
CA PRO A 8 -14.56 -10.71 -8.34
C PRO A 8 -14.48 -9.46 -9.23
N PRO A 9 -15.60 -8.98 -9.79
CA PRO A 9 -15.56 -7.78 -10.62
C PRO A 9 -15.02 -6.56 -9.85
N LEU A 10 -14.18 -5.75 -10.52
CA LEU A 10 -13.48 -4.60 -9.93
C LEU A 10 -14.40 -3.68 -9.10
N LYS A 11 -15.63 -3.44 -9.58
CA LYS A 11 -16.62 -2.61 -8.88
C LYS A 11 -16.89 -3.08 -7.45
N TYR A 12 -16.93 -4.39 -7.20
CA TYR A 12 -17.19 -4.92 -5.86
C TYR A 12 -15.97 -4.74 -4.96
N ILE A 13 -14.78 -4.94 -5.51
CA ILE A 13 -13.52 -4.77 -4.78
C ILE A 13 -13.33 -3.31 -4.36
N VAL A 14 -13.60 -2.36 -5.27
CA VAL A 14 -13.53 -0.92 -4.98
C VAL A 14 -14.56 -0.50 -3.93
N VAL A 15 -15.80 -0.99 -4.03
CA VAL A 15 -16.83 -0.71 -3.00
C VAL A 15 -16.44 -1.31 -1.64
N LEU A 16 -15.91 -2.52 -1.62
CA LEU A 16 -15.45 -3.18 -0.39
C LEU A 16 -14.28 -2.41 0.26
N LEU A 17 -13.32 -1.95 -0.54
CA LEU A 17 -12.20 -1.12 -0.08
C LEU A 17 -12.70 0.21 0.50
N PHE A 18 -13.65 0.86 -0.17
CA PHE A 18 -14.24 2.12 0.31
C PHE A 18 -14.97 1.94 1.64
N LEU A 19 -15.82 0.90 1.75
CA LEU A 19 -16.51 0.57 3.00
C LEU A 19 -15.53 0.21 4.12
N TYR A 20 -14.46 -0.50 3.80
CA TYR A 20 -13.40 -0.85 4.74
C TYR A 20 -12.70 0.38 5.31
N VAL A 21 -12.24 1.30 4.46
CA VAL A 21 -11.59 2.55 4.91
C VAL A 21 -12.55 3.41 5.72
N LEU A 22 -13.81 3.54 5.29
CA LEU A 22 -14.83 4.26 6.06
C LEU A 22 -15.05 3.65 7.46
N LEU A 23 -15.10 2.33 7.55
CA LEU A 23 -15.30 1.62 8.81
C LEU A 23 -14.12 1.84 9.78
N VAL A 24 -12.90 1.82 9.26
CA VAL A 24 -11.68 2.11 10.05
C VAL A 24 -11.71 3.53 10.60
N ILE A 25 -12.02 4.51 9.76
CA ILE A 25 -12.14 5.92 10.17
C ILE A 25 -13.26 6.09 11.22
N LEU A 26 -14.41 5.45 11.02
CA LEU A 26 -15.55 5.52 11.94
C LEU A 26 -15.21 4.96 13.33
N ILE A 27 -14.59 3.78 13.39
CA ILE A 27 -14.22 3.12 14.66
C ILE A 27 -13.23 3.97 15.43
N HIS A 28 -12.31 4.61 14.72
CA HIS A 28 -11.34 5.50 15.31
C HIS A 28 -11.97 6.81 15.79
N ALA A 29 -12.91 7.39 15.04
CA ALA A 29 -13.66 8.58 15.46
C ALA A 29 -14.44 8.35 16.78
N LEU A 30 -14.82 7.10 17.06
CA LEU A 30 -15.46 6.70 18.32
C LEU A 30 -14.48 6.50 19.48
N ASN A 31 -13.16 6.38 19.23
CA ASN A 31 -12.12 6.13 20.25
C ASN A 31 -10.86 7.00 20.02
N PRO A 32 -10.97 8.33 20.09
CA PRO A 32 -9.89 9.25 19.73
C PRO A 32 -8.66 9.18 20.64
N GLU A 33 -8.82 8.83 21.92
CA GLU A 33 -7.71 8.82 22.90
C GLU A 33 -6.87 7.53 22.88
N GLY A 34 -7.13 6.61 21.95
CA GLY A 34 -6.61 5.24 22.04
C GLY A 34 -5.25 4.97 21.39
N TYR A 35 -4.61 5.99 20.84
CA TYR A 35 -3.33 5.91 20.15
C TYR A 35 -2.37 6.94 20.76
N SER A 36 -1.08 6.64 20.71
CA SER A 36 0.01 7.52 21.16
C SER A 36 1.17 7.46 20.18
N GLY A 37 1.89 8.57 20.01
CA GLY A 37 3.09 8.63 19.18
C GLY A 37 3.41 10.04 18.73
N PHE A 38 4.16 10.17 17.62
CA PHE A 38 4.26 11.45 16.92
C PHE A 38 2.91 11.76 16.27
N GLU A 39 2.06 12.50 16.98
CA GLU A 39 0.72 12.85 16.51
C GLU A 39 0.75 14.10 15.63
N THR A 40 0.16 14.00 14.44
CA THR A 40 -0.02 15.14 13.53
C THR A 40 -1.48 15.50 13.41
N HIS A 41 -2.30 14.54 12.98
CA HIS A 41 -3.74 14.68 12.88
C HIS A 41 -4.36 13.30 13.01
N LEU A 42 -5.24 13.17 14.00
CA LEU A 42 -5.84 11.92 14.44
C LEU A 42 -6.33 11.01 13.29
N THR A 43 -7.10 11.56 12.34
CA THR A 43 -7.60 10.79 11.18
C THR A 43 -6.51 10.36 10.20
N VAL A 44 -5.52 11.22 9.95
CA VAL A 44 -4.43 10.95 9.00
C VAL A 44 -3.52 9.88 9.59
N ASP A 45 -3.18 10.01 10.86
CA ASP A 45 -2.31 9.09 11.58
C ASP A 45 -2.93 7.68 11.66
N THR A 46 -4.25 7.62 11.86
CA THR A 46 -5.00 6.35 11.84
C THR A 46 -4.98 5.70 10.47
N LEU A 47 -5.27 6.49 9.43
CA LEU A 47 -5.32 5.98 8.06
C LEU A 47 -3.92 5.49 7.63
N TYR A 48 -2.89 6.26 7.95
CA TYR A 48 -1.49 5.89 7.77
C TYR A 48 -1.14 4.60 8.53
N PHE A 49 -1.41 4.53 9.84
CA PHE A 49 -1.17 3.34 10.67
C PHE A 49 -1.85 2.11 10.07
N HIS A 50 -3.08 2.26 9.59
CA HIS A 50 -3.83 1.15 9.04
C HIS A 50 -3.29 0.67 7.70
N ILE A 51 -2.98 1.58 6.78
CA ILE A 51 -2.43 1.26 5.47
C ILE A 51 -1.05 0.63 5.61
N VAL A 52 -0.18 1.21 6.44
CA VAL A 52 1.16 0.67 6.75
C VAL A 52 1.07 -0.75 7.34
N SER A 53 0.04 -1.03 8.15
CA SER A 53 -0.20 -2.36 8.71
C SER A 53 -0.71 -3.36 7.67
N VAL A 54 -1.66 -2.95 6.82
CA VAL A 54 -2.28 -3.81 5.79
C VAL A 54 -1.32 -4.10 4.64
N CYS A 55 -0.48 -3.13 4.29
CA CYS A 55 0.65 -3.29 3.36
C CYS A 55 1.86 -4.00 4.01
N THR A 56 1.71 -4.48 5.25
CA THR A 56 2.72 -5.24 6.00
C THR A 56 4.06 -4.53 6.19
N VAL A 57 4.09 -3.19 6.06
CA VAL A 57 5.30 -2.38 6.25
C VAL A 57 5.63 -2.30 7.74
N GLY A 58 4.66 -1.83 8.55
CA GLY A 58 4.75 -1.81 10.01
C GLY A 58 5.91 -0.98 10.60
N TYR A 59 5.93 0.34 10.38
CA TYR A 59 6.98 1.22 10.91
C TYR A 59 7.13 1.23 12.44
N GLY A 60 6.04 0.98 13.17
CA GLY A 60 6.07 0.98 14.64
C GLY A 60 6.14 2.37 15.29
N ASP A 61 5.86 3.43 14.54
CA ASP A 61 5.93 4.83 15.00
C ASP A 61 4.67 5.33 15.72
N ILE A 62 3.58 4.53 15.69
CA ILE A 62 2.31 4.79 16.37
C ILE A 62 1.94 3.58 17.21
N ASP A 63 1.77 3.82 18.51
CA ASP A 63 1.42 2.82 19.51
C ASP A 63 -0.07 2.88 19.85
N SER A 64 -0.63 1.71 20.17
CA SER A 64 -1.99 1.59 20.69
C SER A 64 -1.96 1.45 22.22
N LEU A 65 -2.66 2.33 22.93
CA LEU A 65 -2.61 2.40 24.40
C LEU A 65 -3.57 1.39 25.07
N PHE A 66 -4.78 1.22 24.52
CA PHE A 66 -5.84 0.43 25.14
C PHE A 66 -6.00 -0.97 24.52
N SER A 67 -6.55 -1.91 25.29
CA SER A 67 -6.82 -3.27 24.81
C SER A 67 -7.74 -3.30 23.58
N LEU A 68 -8.74 -2.42 23.52
CA LEU A 68 -9.64 -2.32 22.36
C LEU A 68 -8.93 -1.79 21.11
N THR A 69 -8.07 -0.77 21.24
CA THR A 69 -7.30 -0.22 20.11
C THR A 69 -6.17 -1.13 19.65
N LYS A 70 -5.81 -2.16 20.44
CA LYS A 70 -4.93 -3.27 20.01
C LYS A 70 -5.68 -4.34 19.22
N ILE A 71 -6.84 -4.78 19.70
CA ILE A 71 -7.60 -5.88 19.09
C ILE A 71 -8.20 -5.48 17.74
N MET A 72 -8.67 -4.24 17.61
CA MET A 72 -9.32 -3.79 16.38
C MET A 72 -8.39 -3.86 15.15
N PRO A 73 -7.19 -3.25 15.15
CA PRO A 73 -6.24 -3.39 14.04
C PRO A 73 -5.92 -4.84 13.72
N CYS A 74 -5.75 -5.71 14.71
CA CYS A 74 -5.49 -7.14 14.49
C CYS A 74 -6.56 -7.81 13.61
N LEU A 75 -7.85 -7.52 13.84
CA LEU A 75 -8.93 -8.07 13.02
C LEU A 75 -8.99 -7.44 11.63
N PHE A 76 -8.83 -6.13 11.56
CA PHE A 76 -8.94 -5.39 10.30
C PHE A 76 -7.77 -5.63 9.35
N VAL A 77 -6.57 -5.96 9.84
CA VAL A 77 -5.42 -6.32 9.00
C VAL A 77 -5.72 -7.59 8.19
N PHE A 78 -6.33 -8.62 8.77
CA PHE A 78 -6.71 -9.83 8.03
C PHE A 78 -7.72 -9.54 6.91
N ILE A 79 -8.71 -8.70 7.20
CA ILE A 79 -9.71 -8.27 6.20
C ILE A 79 -9.02 -7.46 5.09
N GLY A 80 -8.17 -6.51 5.46
CA GLY A 80 -7.43 -5.66 4.52
C GLY A 80 -6.52 -6.45 3.59
N VAL A 81 -5.73 -7.38 4.14
CA VAL A 81 -4.88 -8.29 3.36
C VAL A 81 -5.72 -9.13 2.39
N GLY A 82 -6.90 -9.58 2.81
CA GLY A 82 -7.86 -10.27 1.92
C GLY A 82 -8.29 -9.40 0.73
N ILE A 83 -8.65 -8.13 0.98
CA ILE A 83 -9.06 -7.18 -0.06
C ILE A 83 -7.89 -6.87 -1.01
N LEU A 84 -6.68 -6.64 -0.48
CA LEU A 84 -5.48 -6.43 -1.28
C LEU A 84 -5.18 -7.64 -2.18
N ASN A 85 -5.31 -8.86 -1.67
CA ASN A 85 -5.13 -10.06 -2.47
C ASN A 85 -6.16 -10.17 -3.61
N MET A 86 -7.41 -9.75 -3.38
CA MET A 86 -8.40 -9.68 -4.47
C MET A 86 -8.00 -8.66 -5.55
N LEU A 87 -7.46 -7.50 -5.16
CA LEU A 87 -6.92 -6.51 -6.09
C LEU A 87 -5.75 -7.06 -6.90
N PHE A 88 -4.76 -7.68 -6.24
CA PHE A 88 -3.62 -8.30 -6.93
C PHE A 88 -4.05 -9.41 -7.90
N SER A 89 -5.01 -10.24 -7.49
CA SER A 89 -5.58 -11.27 -8.36
C SER A 89 -6.26 -10.68 -9.59
N PHE A 90 -7.03 -9.59 -9.44
CA PHE A 90 -7.64 -8.88 -10.56
C PHE A 90 -6.58 -8.32 -11.53
N ILE A 91 -5.55 -7.65 -11.01
CA ILE A 91 -4.46 -7.11 -11.83
C ILE A 91 -3.75 -8.23 -12.60
N SER A 92 -3.37 -9.32 -11.92
CA SER A 92 -2.74 -10.48 -12.55
C SER A 92 -3.61 -11.07 -13.66
N TYR A 93 -4.91 -11.22 -13.42
CA TYR A 93 -5.85 -11.72 -14.42
C TYR A 93 -5.90 -10.82 -15.67
N THR A 94 -5.96 -9.50 -15.49
CA THR A 94 -5.97 -8.56 -16.64
C THR A 94 -4.67 -8.60 -17.45
N ILE A 95 -3.53 -8.72 -16.77
CA ILE A 95 -2.22 -8.88 -17.39
C ILE A 95 -2.17 -10.18 -18.19
N ASP A 96 -2.65 -11.29 -17.63
CA ASP A 96 -2.59 -12.60 -18.28
C ASP A 96 -3.52 -12.68 -19.50
N LEU A 97 -4.68 -12.02 -19.44
CA LEU A 97 -5.52 -11.80 -20.63
C LEU A 97 -4.79 -11.02 -21.71
N GLN A 98 -4.18 -9.88 -21.37
CA GLN A 98 -3.40 -9.07 -22.33
C GLN A 98 -2.25 -9.87 -22.95
N LYS A 99 -1.54 -10.67 -22.15
CA LYS A 99 -0.47 -11.56 -22.64
C LYS A 99 -1.01 -12.61 -23.62
N SER A 100 -2.17 -13.22 -23.32
CA SER A 100 -2.78 -14.23 -24.18
C SER A 100 -3.09 -13.68 -25.58
N TYR A 101 -3.67 -12.48 -25.67
CA TYR A 101 -3.96 -11.85 -26.96
C TYR A 101 -2.69 -11.44 -27.71
N ALA A 102 -1.67 -10.97 -27.00
CA ALA A 102 -0.44 -10.49 -27.62
C ALA A 102 0.48 -11.64 -28.08
N PHE A 103 0.44 -12.80 -27.41
CA PHE A 103 1.24 -13.99 -27.76
C PHE A 103 0.75 -14.63 -29.06
N ASP A 104 -0.55 -14.54 -29.36
CA ASP A 104 -1.13 -15.04 -30.60
C ASP A 104 -0.66 -14.24 -31.83
N PHE A 105 -0.18 -13.00 -31.62
CA PHE A 105 0.22 -12.07 -32.69
C PHE A 105 1.71 -12.09 -33.03
N ASN A 106 2.59 -12.51 -32.11
CA ASN A 106 4.04 -12.38 -32.27
C ASN A 106 4.80 -13.55 -31.63
N ASN A 107 5.98 -13.91 -32.16
CA ASN A 107 6.86 -14.93 -31.57
C ASN A 107 7.11 -14.60 -30.08
N GLY A 108 6.50 -15.36 -29.18
CA GLY A 108 6.32 -15.00 -27.77
C GLY A 108 7.57 -14.72 -26.93
N GLN A 109 8.77 -15.06 -27.43
CA GLN A 109 10.02 -14.75 -26.75
C GLN A 109 10.33 -13.25 -26.67
N ILE A 110 10.07 -12.47 -27.73
CA ILE A 110 10.36 -11.02 -27.74
C ILE A 110 9.46 -10.28 -26.73
N MET A 111 8.23 -10.76 -26.59
CA MET A 111 7.20 -10.14 -25.76
C MET A 111 7.47 -10.29 -24.26
N ILE A 112 8.06 -11.41 -23.83
CA ILE A 112 8.49 -11.60 -22.43
C ILE A 112 9.58 -10.59 -22.07
N HIS A 113 10.59 -10.41 -22.92
CA HIS A 113 11.68 -9.45 -22.68
C HIS A 113 11.16 -8.01 -22.61
N ALA A 114 10.21 -7.65 -23.49
CA ALA A 114 9.56 -6.34 -23.45
C ALA A 114 8.76 -6.14 -22.14
N TYR A 115 8.01 -7.14 -21.69
CA TYR A 115 7.24 -7.06 -20.44
C TYR A 115 8.13 -6.88 -19.21
N VAL A 116 9.22 -7.64 -19.13
CA VAL A 116 10.22 -7.51 -18.05
C VAL A 116 10.88 -6.14 -18.08
N GLY A 117 11.23 -5.64 -19.27
CA GLY A 117 11.77 -4.28 -19.44
C GLY A 117 10.79 -3.21 -18.96
N CYS A 118 9.51 -3.29 -19.34
CA CYS A 118 8.48 -2.37 -18.86
C CYS A 118 8.33 -2.42 -17.34
N ALA A 119 8.30 -3.61 -16.73
CA ALA A 119 8.20 -3.74 -15.27
C ALA A 119 9.39 -3.08 -14.55
N PHE A 120 10.61 -3.21 -15.09
CA PHE A 120 11.79 -2.57 -14.54
C PHE A 120 11.74 -1.04 -14.65
N ILE A 121 11.25 -0.51 -15.77
CA ILE A 121 11.05 0.93 -15.95
C ILE A 121 10.01 1.47 -14.96
N VAL A 122 8.87 0.77 -14.81
CA VAL A 122 7.84 1.15 -13.84
C VAL A 122 8.40 1.17 -12.42
N PHE A 123 9.23 0.18 -12.06
CA PHE A 123 9.90 0.14 -10.76
C PHE A 123 10.84 1.34 -10.56
N ILE A 124 11.65 1.69 -11.55
CA ILE A 124 12.53 2.87 -11.46
C ILE A 124 11.71 4.16 -11.30
N VAL A 125 10.63 4.31 -12.06
CA VAL A 125 9.75 5.49 -11.97
C VAL A 125 9.12 5.58 -10.59
N LEU A 126 8.64 4.46 -10.04
CA LEU A 126 8.06 4.38 -8.70
C LEU A 126 9.06 4.84 -7.62
N VAL A 127 10.29 4.30 -7.66
CA VAL A 127 11.35 4.68 -6.72
C VAL A 127 11.72 6.15 -6.89
N ALA A 128 11.90 6.63 -8.13
CA ALA A 128 12.22 8.02 -8.39
C ALA A 128 11.12 8.97 -7.88
N SER A 129 9.85 8.66 -8.11
CA SER A 129 8.73 9.46 -7.59
C SER A 129 8.65 9.43 -6.06
N GLY A 130 8.94 8.29 -5.43
CA GLY A 130 8.99 8.16 -3.97
C GLY A 130 10.07 9.03 -3.36
N VAL A 131 11.29 9.00 -3.92
CA VAL A 131 12.41 9.83 -3.46
C VAL A 131 12.09 11.32 -3.58
N VAL A 132 11.60 11.75 -4.75
CA VAL A 132 11.24 13.16 -4.99
C VAL A 132 10.12 13.60 -4.05
N GLY A 133 9.09 12.77 -3.86
CA GLY A 133 7.98 13.06 -2.95
C GLY A 133 8.45 13.21 -1.51
N ILE A 134 9.26 12.28 -1.01
CA ILE A 134 9.80 12.33 0.36
C ILE A 134 10.71 13.55 0.56
N GLN A 135 11.58 13.86 -0.40
CA GLN A 135 12.42 15.06 -0.31
C GLN A 135 11.58 16.34 -0.23
N PHE A 136 10.48 16.41 -0.97
CA PHE A 136 9.61 17.58 -1.00
C PHE A 136 8.73 17.70 0.26
N PHE A 137 8.16 16.60 0.75
CA PHE A 137 7.21 16.62 1.86
C PHE A 137 7.86 16.49 3.25
N GLU A 138 8.94 15.73 3.38
CA GLU A 138 9.64 15.48 4.65
C GLU A 138 10.95 16.28 4.77
N ASN A 139 11.36 17.02 3.73
CA ASN A 139 12.62 17.79 3.68
C ASN A 139 13.88 16.96 4.03
N LEU A 140 13.85 15.67 3.69
CA LEU A 140 14.96 14.75 3.94
C LEU A 140 16.08 14.88 2.89
N LYS A 141 17.31 14.49 3.27
CA LYS A 141 18.42 14.40 2.33
C LYS A 141 18.16 13.27 1.33
N PHE A 142 18.85 13.30 0.19
CA PHE A 142 18.69 12.30 -0.87
C PHE A 142 18.88 10.87 -0.36
N ILE A 143 19.93 10.61 0.42
CA ILE A 143 20.23 9.26 0.94
C ILE A 143 19.11 8.76 1.87
N ASP A 144 18.65 9.59 2.80
CA ASP A 144 17.59 9.24 3.75
C ASP A 144 16.25 9.03 3.02
N SER A 145 15.99 9.81 1.98
CA SER A 145 14.79 9.68 1.14
C SER A 145 14.82 8.42 0.28
N LEU A 146 15.98 8.08 -0.27
CA LEU A 146 16.22 6.84 -1.01
C LEU A 146 16.05 5.63 -0.10
N TYR A 147 16.62 5.67 1.09
CA TYR A 147 16.45 4.63 2.11
C TYR A 147 14.97 4.42 2.44
N LEU A 148 14.25 5.48 2.82
CA LEU A 148 12.83 5.39 3.17
C LEU A 148 11.97 4.88 2.00
N THR A 149 12.26 5.31 0.77
CA THR A 149 11.55 4.83 -0.43
C THR A 149 11.77 3.33 -0.65
N ILE A 150 13.02 2.87 -0.60
CA ILE A 150 13.33 1.45 -0.81
C ILE A 150 12.67 0.61 0.28
N MET A 151 12.76 1.04 1.55
CA MET A 151 12.13 0.37 2.68
C MET A 151 10.61 0.23 2.53
N LEU A 152 9.94 1.29 2.08
CA LEU A 152 8.50 1.26 1.77
C LEU A 152 8.19 0.27 0.62
N VAL A 153 8.97 0.30 -0.46
CA VAL A 153 8.76 -0.56 -1.65
C VAL A 153 8.99 -2.04 -1.35
N ILE A 154 9.96 -2.38 -0.50
CA ILE A 154 10.22 -3.77 -0.09
C ILE A 154 9.39 -4.20 1.13
N THR A 155 8.48 -3.33 1.58
CA THR A 155 7.62 -3.52 2.76
C THR A 155 8.39 -3.82 4.05
N MET A 156 9.56 -3.21 4.23
CA MET A 156 10.35 -3.33 5.46
C MET A 156 10.25 -2.03 6.25
N GLY A 157 9.46 -2.04 7.33
CA GLY A 157 9.30 -0.88 8.21
C GLY A 157 10.30 -0.92 9.36
N TYR A 158 11.27 -0.02 9.35
CA TYR A 158 12.10 0.25 10.52
C TYR A 158 11.62 1.52 11.22
N GLU A 159 11.64 1.52 12.55
CA GLU A 159 11.21 2.65 13.37
C GLU A 159 12.16 3.86 13.28
N ASP A 160 13.38 3.67 12.78
CA ASP A 160 14.43 4.69 12.70
C ASP A 160 14.10 5.82 11.71
N PHE A 161 13.41 5.51 10.62
CA PHE A 161 12.93 6.45 9.62
C PHE A 161 11.45 6.20 9.30
N SER A 162 10.59 7.11 9.77
CA SER A 162 9.15 7.13 9.49
C SER A 162 8.67 8.53 9.08
N PHE A 163 7.48 8.61 8.50
CA PHE A 163 6.88 9.87 8.07
C PHE A 163 6.42 10.70 9.27
N LYS A 164 6.97 11.90 9.42
CA LYS A 164 6.69 12.79 10.56
C LYS A 164 5.82 13.97 10.17
N ALA A 165 5.88 14.41 8.92
CA ALA A 165 5.04 15.48 8.42
C ALA A 165 3.63 14.95 8.09
N ILE A 166 2.60 15.76 8.36
CA ILE A 166 1.22 15.42 7.98
C ILE A 166 1.09 15.16 6.47
N THR A 167 1.79 15.97 5.66
CA THR A 167 1.83 15.83 4.21
C THR A 167 2.55 14.57 3.77
N GLY A 168 3.61 14.17 4.49
CA GLY A 168 4.32 12.93 4.23
C GLY A 168 3.50 11.69 4.59
N ARG A 169 2.75 11.71 5.70
CA ARG A 169 1.83 10.62 6.07
C ARG A 169 0.68 10.45 5.06
N ILE A 170 0.14 11.57 4.56
CA ILE A 170 -0.83 11.53 3.46
C ILE A 170 -0.19 10.92 2.22
N PHE A 171 1.01 11.39 1.83
CA PHE A 171 1.73 10.85 0.68
C PHE A 171 2.01 9.34 0.79
N ALA A 172 2.40 8.85 1.97
CA ALA A 172 2.63 7.43 2.21
C ALA A 172 1.36 6.57 2.16
N SER A 173 0.20 7.21 2.27
CA SER A 173 -1.11 6.54 2.30
C SER A 173 -1.76 6.39 0.92
N PHE A 174 -1.19 6.99 -0.14
CA PHE A 174 -1.72 6.98 -1.51
C PHE A 174 -0.70 6.46 -2.52
#